data_AF-A0A4Z0NEY9-F1
#
_entry.id   AF-A0A4Z0NEY9-F1
#
_cell.length_a   1.000
_cell.length_b   1.000
_cell.length_c   1.000
_cell.angle_alpha   90.00
_cell.angle_beta   90.00
_cell.angle_gamma   90.00
#
_symmetry.space_group_name_H-M   'P 1'
#
loop_
_entity.id
_entity.type
_entity.pdbx_description
1 polymer ?
#
loop_
_entity_poly.entity_id
_entity_poly.type
_entity_poly.pdbx_seq_one_letter_code
_entity_poly.pdbx_strand_id
1 'polypeptide(L)'
;MSITHDDAWISGPDPHSSVKRVYSDGKMLGRVRCWRTEDPGDLTGEWFTVERWKSGLYVPLEGMHEDFQEALDRVARYGAAQ
;
A
#
# COMPACT_ATOMS: atom_id res chain seq x y z
N MET A 1 6.31 -8.38 16.32
CA MET A 1 6.22 -7.09 15.62
C MET A 1 4.76 -6.82 15.39
N SER A 2 4.26 -5.70 15.91
CA SER A 2 2.87 -5.31 15.75
C SER A 2 2.78 -4.40 14.53
N ILE A 3 2.18 -4.90 13.45
CA ILE A 3 1.92 -4.12 12.25
C ILE A 3 0.63 -3.33 12.46
N THR A 4 0.69 -2.03 12.23
CA THR A 4 -0.47 -1.14 12.23
C THR A 4 -0.52 -0.37 10.92
N HIS A 5 -1.68 0.18 10.61
CA HIS A 5 -1.90 0.98 9.42
C HIS A 5 -2.90 2.09 9.70
N ASP A 6 -2.91 3.11 8.85
CA ASP A 6 -3.92 4.18 8.94
C ASP A 6 -5.33 3.57 8.91
N ASP A 7 -6.23 4.08 9.75
CA ASP A 7 -7.61 3.60 9.85
C ASP A 7 -8.45 3.91 8.61
N ALA A 8 -8.25 5.10 8.03
CA ALA A 8 -8.90 5.51 6.80
C ALA A 8 -7.99 5.37 5.58
N TRP A 9 -8.60 5.21 4.40
CA TRP A 9 -7.92 5.42 3.13
C TRP A 9 -7.81 6.93 2.87
N ILE A 10 -6.64 7.40 2.48
CA ILE A 10 -6.37 8.80 2.13
C ILE A 10 -6.17 8.89 0.63
N SER A 11 -6.64 9.96 -0.02
CA SER A 11 -6.39 10.20 -1.45
C SER A 11 -4.90 10.08 -1.76
N GLY A 12 -4.58 9.24 -2.74
CA GLY A 12 -3.23 9.05 -3.23
C GLY A 12 -2.76 10.24 -4.08
N PRO A 13 -1.49 10.22 -4.52
CA PRO A 13 -1.00 11.21 -5.49
C PRO A 13 -1.68 11.06 -6.86
N ASP A 14 -2.16 9.85 -7.19
CA ASP A 14 -2.90 9.56 -8.40
C ASP A 14 -4.42 9.59 -8.08
N PRO A 15 -5.25 10.23 -8.93
CA PRO A 15 -6.67 10.42 -8.68
C PRO A 15 -7.46 9.12 -8.60
N HIS A 16 -6.97 8.05 -9.23
CA HIS A 16 -7.57 6.72 -9.22
C HIS A 16 -7.04 5.83 -8.09
N SER A 17 -6.34 6.43 -7.13
CA SER A 17 -5.70 5.68 -6.04
C SER A 17 -5.97 6.29 -4.67
N SER A 18 -6.01 5.41 -3.67
CA SER A 18 -5.98 5.78 -2.26
C SER A 18 -4.86 5.04 -1.55
N VAL A 19 -4.34 5.60 -0.46
CA VAL A 19 -3.22 5.03 0.29
C VAL A 19 -3.57 4.79 1.75
N LYS A 20 -2.96 3.77 2.34
CA LYS A 20 -2.85 3.52 3.78
C LYS A 20 -1.39 3.37 4.13
N ARG A 21 -0.89 4.21 5.03
CA ARG A 21 0.46 4.05 5.55
C ARG A 21 0.51 2.86 6.51
N VAL A 22 1.65 2.20 6.53
CA VAL A 22 1.88 1.00 7.33
C VAL A 22 3.07 1.24 8.24
N TYR A 23 2.93 0.81 9.47
CA TYR A 23 3.88 1.01 10.56
C TYR A 23 4.18 -0.32 11.25
N SER A 24 5.38 -0.43 11.81
CA SER A 24 5.70 -1.45 12.82
C SER A 24 6.26 -0.75 14.03
N ASP A 25 5.67 -1.04 15.20
CA ASP A 25 6.13 -0.47 16.47
C ASP A 25 6.26 1.06 16.42
N GLY A 26 5.32 1.72 15.72
CA GLY A 26 5.27 3.18 15.53
C GLY A 26 6.22 3.74 14.46
N LYS A 27 7.03 2.91 13.80
CA LYS A 27 7.93 3.34 12.71
C LYS A 27 7.31 3.10 11.34
N MET A 28 7.42 4.09 10.45
CA MET A 28 6.97 4.00 9.06
C MET A 28 7.72 2.90 8.32
N LEU A 29 6.98 1.92 7.78
CA LEU A 29 7.52 0.89 6.89
C LEU A 29 7.27 1.21 5.42
N GLY A 30 6.17 1.91 5.13
CA GLY A 30 5.73 2.13 3.77
C GLY A 30 4.25 2.49 3.70
N ARG A 31 3.65 2.20 2.56
CA ARG A 31 2.21 2.32 2.34
C ARG A 31 1.71 1.28 1.35
N VAL A 32 0.47 0.87 1.53
CA VAL A 32 -0.31 0.16 0.52
C VAL A 32 -1.11 1.20 -0.25
N ARG A 33 -1.15 1.05 -1.57
CA ARG A 33 -1.97 1.87 -2.46
C ARG A 33 -3.03 1.00 -3.10
N CYS A 34 -4.30 1.35 -2.88
CA CYS A 34 -5.46 0.78 -3.55
C CYS A 34 -5.73 1.55 -4.83
N TRP A 35 -5.92 0.84 -5.94
CA TRP A 35 -6.28 1.34 -7.25
C TRP A 35 -7.68 0.86 -7.61
N ARG A 36 -8.42 1.70 -8.33
CA ARG A 36 -9.76 1.39 -8.81
C ARG A 36 -9.82 1.62 -10.31
N THR A 37 -10.44 0.68 -11.04
CA THR A 37 -10.87 0.96 -12.41
C THR A 37 -12.10 1.87 -12.38
N GLU A 38 -12.17 2.80 -13.32
CA GLU A 38 -13.35 3.65 -13.53
C GLU A 38 -14.29 3.11 -14.61
N ASP A 39 -13.88 2.08 -15.35
CA ASP A 39 -14.66 1.55 -16.46
C ASP A 39 -15.81 0.66 -15.95
N PRO A 40 -17.09 1.02 -16.20
CA PRO A 40 -18.25 0.28 -15.73
C PRO A 40 -18.46 -1.08 -16.43
N GLY A 41 -17.57 -1.48 -17.33
CA GLY A 41 -17.56 -2.77 -18.01
C GLY A 41 -16.45 -3.73 -17.59
N ASP A 42 -15.43 -3.24 -16.87
CA ASP A 42 -14.30 -4.05 -16.40
C ASP A 42 -14.57 -4.48 -14.95
N LEU A 43 -14.98 -5.74 -14.78
CA LEU A 43 -15.16 -6.39 -13.47
C LEU A 43 -13.81 -6.71 -12.78
N THR A 44 -12.75 -5.97 -13.08
CA THR A 44 -11.45 -6.01 -12.41
C THR A 44 -11.29 -4.66 -11.68
N GLY A 45 -12.02 -4.44 -10.60
CA GLY A 45 -11.76 -5.06 -9.31
C GLY A 45 -10.61 -4.32 -8.64
N GLU A 46 -10.81 -3.76 -7.45
CA GLU A 46 -9.76 -3.04 -6.72
C GLU A 46 -8.45 -3.86 -6.66
N TRP A 47 -7.30 -3.23 -6.94
CA TRP A 47 -5.99 -3.87 -6.79
C TRP A 47 -5.03 -3.02 -5.98
N PHE A 48 -4.04 -3.66 -5.39
CA PHE A 48 -3.12 -3.05 -4.44
C PHE A 48 -1.70 -3.12 -4.95
N THR A 49 -0.98 -2.02 -4.77
CA THR A 49 0.48 -1.94 -4.96
C THR A 49 1.12 -1.47 -3.68
N VAL A 50 2.42 -1.71 -3.56
CA VAL A 50 3.14 -1.51 -2.32
C VAL A 50 4.29 -0.55 -2.54
N GLU A 51 4.49 0.37 -1.60
CA GLU A 51 5.64 1.26 -1.58
C GLU A 51 6.34 1.15 -0.23
N ARG A 52 7.65 0.87 -0.22
CA ARG A 52 8.45 0.90 1.01
C ARG A 52 8.91 2.31 1.34
N TRP A 53 9.05 2.59 2.62
CA TRP A 53 9.65 3.83 3.10
C TRP A 53 11.17 3.71 3.15
N LYS A 54 11.88 4.47 2.33
CA LYS A 54 13.35 4.47 2.29
C LYS A 54 13.87 5.90 2.20
N SER A 55 14.72 6.29 3.16
CA SER A 55 15.40 7.59 3.17
C SER A 55 14.46 8.80 2.98
N GLY A 56 13.27 8.77 3.58
CA GLY A 56 12.29 9.86 3.48
C GLY A 56 11.39 9.82 2.24
N LEU A 57 11.49 8.77 1.42
CA LEU A 57 10.74 8.62 0.17
C LEU A 57 9.97 7.31 0.14
N TYR A 58 8.84 7.31 -0.56
CA TYR A 58 8.09 6.09 -0.92
C TYR A 58 8.68 5.52 -2.21
N VAL A 59 9.20 4.30 -2.13
CA VAL A 59 9.79 3.59 -3.27
C VAL A 59 8.89 2.41 -3.62
N PRO A 60 8.35 2.33 -4.85
CA PRO A 60 7.54 1.20 -5.29
C PRO A 60 8.25 -0.14 -5.10
N LEU A 61 7.50 -1.13 -4.65
CA LEU A 61 7.87 -2.54 -4.74
C LEU A 61 7.09 -3.16 -5.90
N GLU A 62 7.78 -3.95 -6.72
CA GLU A 62 7.15 -4.67 -7.82
C GLU A 62 6.09 -5.65 -7.29
N GLY A 63 4.95 -5.69 -7.98
CA GLY A 63 3.81 -6.54 -7.64
C GLY A 63 2.48 -5.81 -7.73
N MET A 64 1.46 -6.53 -8.15
CA MET A 64 0.06 -6.16 -8.03
C MET A 64 -0.63 -7.26 -7.23
N HIS A 65 -1.47 -6.86 -6.29
CA HIS A 65 -2.13 -7.75 -5.35
C HIS A 65 -3.63 -7.53 -5.43
N GLU A 66 -4.42 -8.59 -5.52
CA GLU A 66 -5.89 -8.49 -5.52
C GLU A 66 -6.44 -8.33 -4.09
N ASP A 67 -5.63 -8.69 -3.09
CA ASP A 67 -6.01 -8.67 -1.69
C ASP A 67 -5.16 -7.68 -0.88
N PHE A 68 -5.84 -6.93 0.00
CA PHE A 68 -5.21 -5.94 0.85
C PHE A 68 -4.25 -6.57 1.87
N GLN A 69 -4.62 -7.73 2.43
CA GLN A 69 -3.81 -8.41 3.44
C GLN A 69 -2.50 -8.95 2.85
N GLU A 70 -2.50 -9.40 1.60
CA GLU A 70 -1.30 -9.77 0.85
C GLU A 70 -0.37 -8.57 0.62
N ALA A 71 -0.92 -7.43 0.20
CA ALA A 71 -0.14 -6.19 0.06
C ALA A 71 0.41 -5.70 1.42
N LEU A 72 -0.36 -5.87 2.50
CA LEU A 72 0.08 -5.53 3.85
C LEU A 72 1.25 -6.41 4.32
N ASP A 73 1.18 -7.74 4.11
CA ASP A 73 2.27 -8.66 4.41
C ASP A 73 3.53 -8.30 3.62
N ARG A 74 3.37 -7.91 2.35
CA ARG A 74 4.47 -7.45 1.50
C ARG A 74 5.14 -6.20 2.08
N VAL A 75 4.38 -5.19 2.51
CA VAL A 75 4.97 -4.02 3.19
C VAL A 75 5.66 -4.42 4.49
N ALA A 76 5.05 -5.29 5.30
CA ALA A 76 5.61 -5.73 6.56
C ALA A 76 6.97 -6.45 6.36
N ARG A 77 7.06 -7.29 5.32
CA ARG A 77 8.23 -8.10 5.02
C ARG A 77 9.38 -7.31 4.38
N TYR A 78 9.08 -6.34 3.51
CA TYR A 78 10.09 -5.65 2.70
C TYR A 78 10.24 -4.15 2.99
N GLY A 79 9.32 -3.57 3.76
CA GLY A 79 9.35 -2.16 4.19
C GLY A 79 10.37 -1.88 5.30
N ALA A 80 10.76 -2.90 6.06
CA ALA A 80 11.77 -2.81 7.11
C ALA A 80 13.21 -3.01 6.61
N ALA A 81 13.42 -3.24 5.31
CA ALA A 81 14.75 -3.45 4.75
C ALA A 81 15.57 -2.15 4.83
N GLN A 82 16.41 -2.07 5.87
CA GLN A 82 17.37 -1.00 6.18
C GLN A 82 18.36 -0.77 5.05
#